data_AF-A0A5B9D1T4-F1
#
_entry.id   AF-A0A5B9D1T4-F1
#
_cell.length_a   1.000
_cell.length_b   1.000
_cell.length_c   1.000
_cell.angle_alpha   90.00
_cell.angle_beta   90.00
_cell.angle_gamma   90.00
#
_symmetry.space_group_name_H-M   'P 1'
#
loop_
_entity.id
_entity.type
_entity.pdbx_description
1 polymer ?
#
loop_
_entity_poly.entity_id
_entity_poly.type
_entity_poly.pdbx_seq_one_letter_code
_entity_poly.pdbx_strand_id
1 'polypeptide(L)'
;MNKVIITALLFCIGFVVAGCEKEYSVEDFKKDAKLRKEWKEKCNKIELSSITKSQNCINLVQANADLVQENSEKILKELLGNNKKGHKTRK
;
A
#
# COMPACT_ATOMS: atom_id res chain seq x y z
N MET A 1 32.46 36.12 -1.39
CA MET A 1 32.80 34.69 -1.20
C MET A 1 31.82 33.93 -0.30
N ASN A 2 31.08 34.55 0.65
CA ASN A 2 30.03 33.85 1.41
C ASN A 2 28.74 33.51 0.64
N LYS A 3 28.37 34.30 -0.38
CA LYS A 3 27.08 34.13 -1.09
C LYS A 3 26.96 32.78 -1.81
N VAL A 4 28.07 32.29 -2.38
CA VAL A 4 28.12 31.01 -3.11
C VAL A 4 27.94 29.82 -2.16
N ILE A 5 28.51 29.91 -0.96
CA ILE A 5 28.42 28.86 0.06
C ILE A 5 26.98 28.71 0.57
N ILE A 6 26.29 29.83 0.80
CA ILE A 6 24.89 29.83 1.26
C ILE A 6 23.96 29.22 0.20
N THR A 7 24.15 29.56 -1.08
CA THR A 7 23.37 28.95 -2.17
C THR A 7 23.64 27.46 -2.35
N ALA A 8 24.88 27.00 -2.17
CA ALA A 8 25.21 25.57 -2.24
C ALA A 8 24.58 24.76 -1.08
N LEU A 9 24.59 25.31 0.14
CA LEU A 9 23.94 24.69 1.31
C LEU A 9 22.42 24.56 1.15
N LEU A 10 21.74 25.58 0.61
CA LEU A 10 20.31 25.53 0.32
C LEU A 10 19.97 24.51 -0.77
N PHE A 11 20.84 24.36 -1.77
CA PHE A 11 20.67 23.38 -2.85
C PHE A 11 20.80 21.92 -2.34
N CYS A 12 21.70 21.67 -1.38
CA CYS A 12 21.84 20.36 -0.74
C CYS A 12 20.61 19.95 0.07
N ILE A 13 19.97 20.89 0.79
CA ILE A 13 18.74 20.61 1.55
C ILE A 13 17.58 20.28 0.59
N GLY A 14 17.50 20.94 -0.56
CA GLY A 14 16.53 20.63 -1.61
C GLY A 14 16.74 19.27 -2.28
N PHE A 15 17.99 18.81 -2.39
CA PHE A 15 18.32 17.52 -3.01
C PHE A 15 18.04 16.32 -2.09
N VAL A 16 18.17 16.50 -0.77
CA VAL A 16 17.87 15.44 0.21
C VAL A 16 16.37 15.08 0.22
N VAL A 17 15.48 16.03 -0.08
CA VAL A 17 14.03 15.77 -0.15
C VAL A 17 13.65 14.98 -1.42
N ALA A 18 14.44 15.06 -2.49
CA ALA A 18 14.19 14.32 -3.73
C ALA A 18 14.50 12.81 -3.64
N GLY A 19 15.16 12.37 -2.56
CA GLY A 19 15.55 10.96 -2.34
C GLY A 19 14.74 10.20 -1.28
N CYS A 20 13.93 10.89 -0.47
CA CYS A 20 13.07 10.23 0.52
C CYS A 20 11.69 9.97 -0.10
N GLU A 21 11.52 8.84 -0.79
CA GLU A 21 10.18 8.35 -1.11
C GLU A 21 9.39 8.22 0.20
N LYS A 22 8.19 8.82 0.24
CA LYS A 22 7.28 8.70 1.37
C LYS A 22 7.01 7.21 1.64
N GLU A 23 7.23 6.79 2.87
CA GLU A 23 6.83 5.46 3.32
C GLU A 23 5.33 5.45 3.64
N TYR A 24 4.61 4.50 3.07
CA TYR A 24 3.18 4.29 3.25
C TYR A 24 2.96 3.05 4.08
N SER A 25 2.10 3.15 5.08
CA SER A 25 1.71 2.00 5.89
C SER A 25 0.79 1.05 5.12
N VAL A 26 0.64 -0.18 5.62
CA VAL A 26 -0.36 -1.14 5.13
C VAL A 26 -1.77 -0.53 5.12
N GLU A 27 -2.11 0.25 6.15
CA GLU A 27 -3.44 0.86 6.26
C GLU A 27 -3.68 2.01 5.28
N ASP A 28 -2.64 2.78 4.94
CA ASP A 28 -2.72 3.77 3.86
C ASP A 28 -3.06 3.08 2.54
N PHE A 29 -2.37 1.97 2.26
CA PHE A 29 -2.66 1.16 1.09
C PHE A 29 -4.06 0.56 1.13
N LYS A 30 -4.55 0.01 2.25
CA LYS A 30 -5.90 -0.56 2.32
C LYS A 30 -7.00 0.47 2.03
N LYS A 31 -6.83 1.71 2.50
CA LYS A 31 -7.83 2.79 2.36
C LYS A 31 -7.84 3.45 0.98
N ASP A 32 -6.70 3.51 0.28
CA ASP A 32 -6.60 4.24 -0.99
C ASP A 32 -6.32 3.30 -2.19
N ALA A 33 -7.35 3.07 -3.00
CA ALA A 33 -7.24 2.24 -4.21
C ALA A 33 -6.36 2.86 -5.30
N LYS A 34 -6.31 4.19 -5.40
CA LYS A 34 -5.49 4.89 -6.38
C LYS A 34 -4.01 4.73 -6.01
N LEU A 35 -3.69 4.94 -4.73
CA LEU A 35 -2.35 4.72 -4.19
C LEU A 35 -1.85 3.29 -4.45
N ARG A 36 -2.70 2.27 -4.19
CA ARG A 36 -2.35 0.87 -4.52
C ARG A 36 -2.05 0.67 -6.00
N LYS A 37 -2.85 1.27 -6.89
CA LYS A 37 -2.65 1.13 -8.33
C LYS A 37 -1.32 1.73 -8.78
N GLU A 38 -1.02 2.95 -8.35
CA GLU A 38 0.22 3.65 -8.67
C GLU A 38 1.44 2.87 -8.17
N TRP A 39 1.39 2.40 -6.93
CA TRP A 39 2.49 1.61 -6.37
C TRP A 39 2.60 0.22 -6.97
N LYS A 40 1.50 -0.40 -7.39
CA LYS A 40 1.56 -1.66 -8.14
C LYS A 40 2.34 -1.49 -9.44
N GLU A 41 2.10 -0.42 -10.18
CA GLU A 41 2.84 -0.13 -11.40
C GLU A 41 4.32 0.14 -11.11
N LYS A 42 4.65 0.85 -10.03
CA LYS A 42 6.05 1.04 -9.60
C LYS A 42 6.73 -0.27 -9.20
N CYS A 43 6.09 -1.08 -8.36
CA CYS A 43 6.63 -2.35 -7.87
C CYS A 43 6.75 -3.42 -8.96
N ASN A 44 5.99 -3.31 -10.06
CA ASN A 44 6.14 -4.19 -11.23
C ASN A 44 7.27 -3.78 -12.17
N LYS A 45 7.71 -2.52 -12.14
CA LYS A 45 8.79 -1.99 -12.98
C LYS A 45 10.18 -2.27 -12.40
N ILE A 46 10.26 -2.58 -11.11
CA ILE A 46 11.51 -2.99 -10.47
C ILE A 46 11.75 -4.47 -10.69
N GLU A 47 13.02 -4.88 -10.75
CA GLU A 47 13.37 -6.30 -10.79
C GLU A 47 12.75 -7.03 -9.59
N LEU A 48 12.31 -8.28 -9.80
CA LEU A 48 11.65 -9.08 -8.77
C LEU A 48 12.50 -9.18 -7.47
N SER A 49 13.82 -9.25 -7.64
CA SER A 49 14.83 -9.28 -6.56
C SER A 49 14.92 -7.98 -5.75
N SER A 50 14.35 -6.88 -6.26
CA SER A 50 14.38 -5.55 -5.66
C SER A 50 13.04 -5.17 -5.01
N ILE A 51 11.98 -5.96 -5.19
CA ILE A 51 10.69 -5.77 -4.51
C ILE A 51 10.87 -5.79 -2.99
N THR A 52 11.68 -6.71 -2.49
CA THR A 52 11.99 -6.85 -1.06
C THR A 52 12.89 -5.74 -0.51
N LYS A 53 13.43 -4.86 -1.37
CA LYS A 53 14.23 -3.68 -0.96
C LYS A 53 13.36 -2.43 -0.78
N SER A 54 12.10 -2.46 -1.22
CA SER A 54 11.16 -1.35 -1.05
C SER A 54 10.13 -1.71 0.01
N GLN A 55 10.18 -1.02 1.16
CA GLN A 55 9.21 -1.20 2.23
C GLN A 55 7.78 -0.91 1.76
N ASN A 56 7.60 0.03 0.83
CA ASN A 56 6.31 0.32 0.21
C ASN A 56 5.78 -0.84 -0.64
N CYS A 57 6.65 -1.56 -1.37
CA CYS A 57 6.22 -2.75 -2.11
C CYS A 57 5.86 -3.91 -1.17
N ILE A 58 6.59 -4.08 -0.06
CA ILE A 58 6.26 -5.04 0.98
C ILE A 58 4.88 -4.71 1.58
N ASN A 59 4.68 -3.47 2.00
CA ASN A 59 3.43 -3.01 2.60
C ASN A 59 2.24 -3.10 1.63
N LEU A 60 2.46 -2.83 0.32
CA LEU A 60 1.45 -3.02 -0.71
C LEU A 60 1.04 -4.50 -0.87
N VAL A 61 2.01 -5.42 -0.89
CA VAL A 61 1.73 -6.85 -0.99
C VAL A 61 0.92 -7.32 0.22
N GLN A 62 1.31 -6.90 1.42
CA GLN A 62 0.58 -7.22 2.65
C GLN A 62 -0.84 -6.64 2.64
N ALA A 63 -1.01 -5.36 2.27
CA ALA A 63 -2.32 -4.74 2.15
C ALA A 63 -3.25 -5.49 1.17
N ASN A 64 -2.72 -5.97 0.04
CA ASN A 64 -3.51 -6.74 -0.92
C ASN A 64 -3.91 -8.12 -0.34
N ALA A 65 -3.02 -8.79 0.40
CA ALA A 65 -3.32 -10.04 1.06
C ALA A 65 -4.43 -9.87 2.12
N ASP A 66 -4.30 -8.83 2.96
CA ASP A 66 -5.30 -8.50 3.99
C ASP A 66 -6.67 -8.23 3.36
N LEU A 67 -6.74 -7.45 2.28
CA LEU A 67 -8.00 -7.16 1.59
C LEU A 67 -8.65 -8.42 1.02
N VAL A 68 -7.86 -9.36 0.48
CA VAL A 68 -8.39 -10.63 -0.02
C VAL A 68 -8.95 -11.46 1.15
N GLN A 69 -8.21 -11.53 2.25
CA GLN A 69 -8.65 -12.24 3.45
C GLN A 69 -9.95 -11.64 4.01
N GLU A 70 -9.99 -10.33 4.25
CA GLU A 70 -11.17 -9.63 4.77
C GLU A 70 -12.40 -9.85 3.88
N ASN A 71 -12.24 -9.76 2.57
CA ASN A 71 -13.32 -10.01 1.62
C ASN A 71 -13.78 -11.47 1.65
N SER A 72 -12.86 -12.44 1.76
CA SER A 72 -13.22 -13.85 1.85
C SER A 72 -13.99 -14.19 3.14
N GLU A 73 -13.57 -13.63 4.27
CA GLU A 73 -14.27 -13.78 5.55
C GLU A 73 -15.67 -13.16 5.50
N LYS A 74 -15.82 -12.01 4.85
CA LYS A 74 -17.11 -11.35 4.64
C LYS A 74 -18.04 -12.24 3.82
N ILE A 75 -17.57 -12.77 2.69
CA ILE A 75 -18.34 -13.68 1.83
C ILE A 75 -18.78 -14.93 2.60
N LEU A 76 -17.87 -15.54 3.38
CA LEU A 76 -18.19 -16.71 4.19
C LEU A 76 -19.29 -16.40 5.22
N LYS A 77 -19.20 -15.26 5.91
CA LYS A 77 -20.22 -14.83 6.87
C LYS A 77 -21.58 -14.60 6.21
N GLU A 78 -21.60 -13.99 5.03
CA GLU A 78 -22.83 -13.79 4.25
C GLU A 78 -23.48 -15.12 3.84
N LEU A 79 -22.68 -16.07 3.35
CA LEU A 79 -23.15 -17.41 2.98
C LEU A 79 -23.73 -18.17 4.18
N LEU A 80 -23.02 -18.18 5.31
CA LEU A 80 -23.49 -18.83 6.54
C LEU A 80 -24.75 -18.16 7.10
N GLY A 81 -24.81 -16.83 7.07
CA GLY A 81 -25.98 -16.07 7.52
C GLY A 81 -27.22 -16.33 6.67
N ASN A 82 -27.06 -16.38 5.34
CA ASN A 82 -28.16 -16.66 4.41
C ASN A 82 -28.69 -18.09 4.56
N ASN A 83 -27.80 -19.08 4.76
CA ASN A 83 -28.20 -20.46 4.98
C ASN A 83 -29.06 -20.62 6.26
N LYS A 84 -28.64 -19.99 7.38
CA LYS A 84 -29.40 -20.00 8.63
C LYS A 84 -30.80 -19.38 8.48
N LYS A 85 -30.94 -18.30 7.72
CA LYS A 85 -32.25 -17.67 7.44
C LYS A 85 -33.15 -18.60 6.63
N GLY A 86 -32.64 -19.22 5.56
CA GLY A 86 -33.39 -20.15 4.72
C GLY A 86 -33.87 -21.42 5.45
N HIS A 87 -33.11 -21.88 6.45
CA HIS A 87 -33.54 -22.98 7.33
C HIS A 87 -34.63 -22.54 8.32
N LYS A 88 -34.59 -21.28 8.79
CA LYS A 88 -35.57 -20.73 9.73
C LYS A 88 -36.92 -20.38 9.09
N THR A 89 -36.95 -20.08 7.79
CA THR A 89 -38.18 -19.80 7.02
C THR A 89 -38.86 -21.04 6.42
N ARG A 90 -38.22 -22.22 6.47
CA ARG A 90 -38.79 -23.50 6.00
C ARG A 90 -39.39 -24.38 7.11
N LYS A 91 -39.36 -23.92 8.36
CA LYS A 91 -40.04 -24.54 9.51
C LYS A 91 -41.27 -23.72 9.85
#